data_AF-A0A8T5J7J1-F1
#
_entry.id   AF-A0A8T5J7J1-F1
#
_cell.length_a   1.000
_cell.length_b   1.000
_cell.length_c   1.000
_cell.angle_alpha   90.00
_cell.angle_beta   90.00
_cell.angle_gamma   90.00
#
_symmetry.space_group_name_H-M   'P 1'
#
loop_
_entity.id
_entity.type
_entity.pdbx_description
1 polymer ?
#
loop_
_entity_poly.entity_id
_entity_poly.type
_entity_poly.pdbx_seq_one_letter_code
_entity_poly.pdbx_strand_id
1 'polypeptide(L)'
;MDGFDEFEELESEFSNVLTNPSKRALSGNSKINKKAKSRQKKSIHGSEAQNLFELLSENENIQGVELLNKRVTSEGGRDWSKIAPATLFGVVFLGGIISLLFLLYSSMRYDNPVDIGLSIGASLFAIPFLLFGVASLGIGIEGFINPDTHEQMLISTWLERSKGLIIAINDVYDVKEDFFHESKLMFSVYYTSSDTIRIYSERPYSDFDSGVNRPGGRSVCICKGGDMSSSVAVLAKYSFAHKGPAKQLAIDYSKELGIPFLGEVKTK
;
A
#
# COMPACT_ATOMS: atom_id res chain seq x y z
N MET A 1 4.27 -1.85 -21.37
CA MET A 1 4.58 -0.40 -21.30
C MET A 1 3.29 0.26 -20.83
N ASP A 2 2.77 -0.21 -19.69
CA ASP A 2 1.33 -0.16 -19.34
C ASP A 2 1.08 0.34 -17.90
N GLY A 3 2.12 0.82 -17.21
CA GLY A 3 2.02 1.25 -15.79
C GLY A 3 1.87 2.76 -15.59
N PHE A 4 1.74 3.55 -16.66
CA PHE A 4 1.58 5.00 -16.60
C PHE A 4 0.10 5.41 -16.67
N ASP A 5 -0.72 4.66 -17.41
CA ASP A 5 -2.15 4.98 -17.62
C ASP A 5 -3.00 4.69 -16.36
N GLU A 6 -2.67 3.64 -15.59
CA GLU A 6 -3.34 3.31 -14.31
C GLU A 6 -3.08 4.37 -13.22
N PHE A 7 -1.94 5.09 -13.32
CA PHE A 7 -1.54 6.14 -12.39
C PHE A 7 -2.31 7.45 -12.63
N GLU A 8 -2.46 7.87 -13.89
CA GLU A 8 -3.27 9.05 -14.24
C GLU A 8 -4.75 8.83 -13.97
N GLU A 9 -5.26 7.61 -14.16
CA GLU A 9 -6.67 7.28 -13.91
C GLU A 9 -7.00 7.31 -12.41
N LEU A 10 -6.12 6.76 -11.55
CA LEU A 10 -6.25 6.84 -10.09
C LEU A 10 -6.07 8.27 -9.56
N GLU A 11 -5.14 9.06 -10.12
CA GLU A 11 -4.92 10.46 -9.73
C GLU A 11 -6.11 11.37 -10.13
N SER A 12 -6.72 11.08 -11.28
CA SER A 12 -7.98 11.67 -11.75
C SER A 12 -9.16 11.32 -10.84
N GLU A 13 -9.31 10.04 -10.48
CA GLU A 13 -10.39 9.56 -9.62
C GLU A 13 -10.28 10.16 -8.21
N PHE A 14 -9.06 10.23 -7.65
CA PHE A 14 -8.81 10.83 -6.35
C PHE A 14 -9.02 12.36 -6.35
N SER A 15 -8.60 13.06 -7.41
CA SER A 15 -8.81 14.51 -7.57
C SER A 15 -10.30 14.87 -7.73
N ASN A 16 -11.08 14.04 -8.42
CA ASN A 16 -12.53 14.21 -8.55
C ASN A 16 -13.27 13.99 -7.22
N VAL A 17 -12.72 13.17 -6.32
CA VAL A 17 -13.27 12.95 -4.98
C VAL A 17 -12.89 14.09 -4.02
N LEU A 18 -11.66 14.60 -4.09
CA LEU A 18 -11.18 15.74 -3.27
C LEU A 18 -11.93 17.05 -3.54
N THR A 19 -12.41 17.25 -4.77
CA THR A 19 -13.11 18.47 -5.19
C THR A 19 -14.59 18.51 -4.82
N ASN A 20 -15.15 17.45 -4.22
CA ASN A 20 -16.57 17.35 -3.90
C ASN A 20 -16.84 17.66 -2.40
N PRO A 21 -17.26 18.89 -2.05
CA PRO A 21 -17.39 19.33 -0.65
C PRO A 21 -18.46 18.59 0.16
N SER A 22 -19.39 17.89 -0.50
CA SER A 22 -20.43 17.07 0.15
C SER A 22 -19.87 15.82 0.83
N LYS A 23 -18.79 15.23 0.31
CA LYS A 23 -18.13 14.07 0.92
C LYS A 23 -17.22 14.45 2.09
N ARG A 24 -16.55 15.62 2.06
CA ARG A 24 -15.82 16.20 3.21
C ARG A 24 -16.73 16.48 4.42
N ALA A 25 -17.97 16.90 4.19
CA ALA A 25 -18.91 17.27 5.25
C ALA A 25 -19.41 16.08 6.12
N LEU A 26 -19.32 14.84 5.61
CA LEU A 26 -19.72 13.63 6.36
C LEU A 26 -18.70 13.24 7.43
N SER A 27 -17.43 13.64 7.29
CA SER A 27 -16.40 13.52 8.34
C SER A 27 -16.71 14.41 9.56
N GLY A 28 -17.39 15.54 9.36
CA GLY A 28 -17.70 16.52 10.41
C GLY A 28 -18.83 16.16 11.37
N ASN A 29 -19.57 15.06 11.14
CA ASN A 29 -20.79 14.74 11.90
C ASN A 29 -20.70 13.50 12.79
N SER A 30 -19.50 13.01 13.12
CA SER A 30 -19.33 12.10 14.26
C SER A 30 -19.32 12.89 15.57
N LYS A 31 -20.51 13.07 16.15
CA LYS A 31 -20.70 13.43 17.55
C LYS A 31 -20.29 12.29 18.49
N ILE A 32 -19.14 11.64 18.31
CA ILE A 32 -18.54 10.75 19.30
C ILE A 32 -17.02 10.98 19.29
N ASN A 33 -16.46 11.25 20.47
CA ASN A 33 -15.03 11.40 20.80
C ASN A 33 -14.38 12.79 20.80
N LYS A 34 -15.05 13.77 21.41
CA LYS A 34 -14.40 14.97 22.02
C LYS A 34 -13.53 14.66 23.27
N LYS A 35 -13.14 13.40 23.53
CA LYS A 35 -12.49 12.99 24.81
C LYS A 35 -11.20 12.18 24.70
N ALA A 36 -10.56 12.10 23.54
CA ALA A 36 -9.23 11.52 23.40
C ALA A 36 -8.22 12.54 22.86
N LYS A 37 -8.13 13.73 23.49
CA LYS A 37 -6.91 14.56 23.37
C LYS A 37 -5.79 13.82 24.09
N SER A 38 -5.14 12.91 23.35
CA SER A 38 -3.83 12.37 23.69
C SER A 38 -2.90 13.55 23.99
N ARG A 39 -2.52 13.68 25.27
CA ARG A 39 -1.47 14.60 25.73
C ARG A 39 -0.13 14.12 25.15
N GLN A 40 0.12 14.38 23.87
CA GLN A 40 1.48 14.43 23.38
C GLN A 40 2.11 15.74 23.86
N LYS A 41 3.25 15.58 24.53
CA LYS A 41 4.04 16.64 25.15
C LYS A 41 4.39 17.68 24.09
N LYS A 42 3.68 18.82 24.08
CA LYS A 42 3.93 19.95 23.17
C LYS A 42 5.37 20.44 23.35
N SER A 43 6.24 20.07 22.42
CA SER A 43 7.42 20.88 22.12
C SER A 43 6.96 22.09 21.31
N ILE A 44 7.64 23.23 21.45
CA ILE A 44 7.33 24.47 20.72
C ILE A 44 7.43 24.24 19.19
N HIS A 45 8.30 23.32 18.76
CA HIS A 45 8.41 22.86 17.36
C HIS A 45 7.22 22.01 16.89
N GLY A 46 6.58 21.27 17.80
CA GLY A 46 5.37 20.51 17.48
C GLY A 46 4.15 21.40 17.23
N SER A 47 4.09 22.62 17.81
CA SER A 47 2.95 23.51 17.60
C SER A 47 2.90 24.15 16.21
N GLU A 48 4.04 24.47 15.60
CA GLU A 48 4.05 25.08 14.26
C GLU A 48 3.67 24.08 13.18
N ALA A 49 4.25 22.88 13.23
CA ALA A 49 3.90 21.79 12.32
C ALA A 49 2.42 21.38 12.46
N GLN A 50 1.90 21.34 13.69
CA GLN A 50 0.50 21.05 13.94
C GLN A 50 -0.41 22.16 13.40
N ASN A 51 -0.06 23.44 13.59
CA ASN A 51 -0.83 24.55 13.05
C ASN A 51 -0.83 24.52 11.52
N LEU A 52 0.32 24.24 10.88
CA LEU A 52 0.39 24.12 9.43
C LEU A 52 -0.42 22.93 8.90
N PHE A 53 -0.38 21.80 9.61
CA PHE A 53 -1.23 20.64 9.32
C PHE A 53 -2.73 20.97 9.41
N GLU A 54 -3.16 21.65 10.48
CA GLU A 54 -4.55 22.09 10.64
C GLU A 54 -4.96 23.05 9.51
N LEU A 55 -4.11 24.01 9.17
CA LEU A 55 -4.37 24.94 8.06
C LEU A 55 -4.49 24.23 6.71
N LEU A 56 -3.60 23.27 6.41
CA LEU A 56 -3.65 22.51 5.15
C LEU A 56 -4.85 21.57 5.07
N SER A 57 -5.32 21.07 6.21
CA SER A 57 -6.53 20.25 6.29
C SER A 57 -7.78 21.07 5.95
N GLU A 58 -7.78 22.36 6.26
CA GLU A 58 -8.88 23.29 5.96
C GLU A 58 -8.76 23.89 4.55
N ASN A 59 -7.54 24.22 4.10
CA ASN A 59 -7.30 24.88 2.82
C ASN A 59 -5.93 24.49 2.24
N GLU A 60 -5.95 23.94 1.02
CA GLU A 60 -4.72 23.51 0.32
C GLU A 60 -3.90 24.68 -0.25
N ASN A 61 -4.49 25.87 -0.37
CA ASN A 61 -3.81 27.04 -0.93
C ASN A 61 -3.38 28.02 0.17
N ILE A 62 -2.21 27.75 0.77
CA ILE A 62 -1.59 28.60 1.78
C ILE A 62 -0.40 29.34 1.17
N GLN A 63 -0.36 30.66 1.37
CA GLN A 63 0.73 31.50 0.86
C GLN A 63 2.08 31.09 1.49
N GLY A 64 3.08 30.84 0.64
CA GLY A 64 4.44 30.49 1.07
C GLY A 64 4.64 29.00 1.42
N VAL A 65 3.62 28.17 1.18
CA VAL A 65 3.67 26.72 1.32
C VAL A 65 3.60 26.09 -0.08
N GLU A 66 4.56 25.23 -0.40
CA GLU A 66 4.68 24.56 -1.69
C GLU A 66 4.48 23.05 -1.51
N LEU A 67 3.73 22.43 -2.41
CA LEU A 67 3.63 20.98 -2.48
C LEU A 67 4.89 20.44 -3.16
N LEU A 68 5.66 19.61 -2.47
CA LEU A 68 6.86 19.00 -3.05
C LEU A 68 6.53 17.72 -3.82
N ASN A 69 5.63 16.89 -3.28
CA ASN A 69 5.37 15.58 -3.82
C ASN A 69 4.04 15.02 -3.28
N LYS A 70 3.32 14.30 -4.13
CA LYS A 70 2.13 13.52 -3.77
C LYS A 70 2.37 12.06 -4.17
N ARG A 71 1.99 11.15 -3.28
CA ARG A 71 2.07 9.70 -3.55
C ARG A 71 0.82 9.01 -3.10
N VAL A 72 0.22 8.27 -4.01
CA VAL A 72 -0.78 7.29 -3.65
C VAL A 72 -0.07 5.98 -3.38
N THR A 73 -0.31 5.41 -2.22
CA THR A 73 0.08 4.06 -1.86
C THR A 73 -1.15 3.32 -1.43
N SER A 74 -1.37 2.12 -1.93
CA SER A 74 -2.42 1.26 -1.40
C SER A 74 -1.86 0.41 -0.26
N GLU A 75 -2.54 0.42 0.89
CA GLU A 75 -2.36 -0.62 1.90
C GLU A 75 -3.47 -1.64 1.71
N GLY A 76 -3.07 -2.82 1.22
CA GLY A 76 -3.96 -3.96 1.04
C GLY A 76 -3.86 -4.94 2.21
N GLY A 77 -5.01 -5.45 2.63
CA GLY A 77 -5.14 -6.57 3.54
C GLY A 77 -5.72 -7.77 2.80
N ARG A 78 -5.32 -8.99 3.15
CA ARG A 78 -5.99 -10.19 2.63
C ARG A 78 -7.42 -10.20 3.13
N ASP A 79 -8.39 -10.14 2.23
CA ASP A 79 -9.79 -10.32 2.58
C ASP A 79 -10.07 -11.80 2.88
N TRP A 80 -9.74 -12.20 4.11
CA TRP A 80 -9.93 -13.57 4.58
C TRP A 80 -11.40 -14.02 4.49
N SER A 81 -12.35 -13.08 4.51
CA SER A 81 -13.77 -13.41 4.37
C SER A 81 -14.15 -13.89 2.96
N LYS A 82 -13.40 -13.50 1.93
CA LYS A 82 -13.53 -14.01 0.55
C LYS A 82 -12.57 -15.17 0.28
N ILE A 83 -11.31 -15.01 0.68
CA ILE A 83 -10.23 -15.96 0.39
C ILE A 83 -10.48 -17.31 1.05
N ALA A 84 -10.76 -17.33 2.36
CA ALA A 84 -10.89 -18.59 3.10
C ALA A 84 -12.02 -19.49 2.57
N PRO A 85 -13.26 -19.02 2.36
CA PRO A 85 -14.31 -19.86 1.78
C PRO A 85 -13.99 -20.25 0.34
N ALA A 86 -13.48 -19.35 -0.51
CA ALA A 86 -13.17 -19.66 -1.90
C ALA A 86 -12.11 -20.78 -2.03
N THR A 87 -11.02 -20.69 -1.26
CA THR A 87 -9.99 -21.73 -1.20
C THR A 87 -10.55 -23.04 -0.64
N LEU A 88 -11.33 -22.99 0.45
CA LEU A 88 -11.86 -24.19 1.09
C LEU A 88 -12.86 -24.92 0.18
N PHE A 89 -13.80 -24.20 -0.43
CA PHE A 89 -14.72 -24.77 -1.41
C PHE A 89 -13.96 -25.31 -2.64
N GLY A 90 -12.99 -24.56 -3.16
CA GLY A 90 -12.14 -25.01 -4.26
C GLY A 90 -11.47 -26.35 -3.98
N VAL A 91 -10.81 -26.48 -2.83
CA VAL A 91 -10.12 -27.71 -2.41
C VAL A 91 -11.10 -28.87 -2.17
N VAL A 92 -12.23 -28.62 -1.51
CA VAL A 92 -13.22 -29.68 -1.22
C VAL A 92 -13.88 -30.20 -2.50
N PHE A 93 -14.27 -29.31 -3.42
CA PHE A 93 -14.91 -29.73 -4.67
C PHE A 93 -13.92 -30.39 -5.63
N LEU A 94 -12.72 -29.84 -5.83
CA LEU A 94 -11.69 -30.49 -6.65
C LEU A 94 -11.24 -31.81 -6.03
N GLY A 95 -10.78 -31.78 -4.78
CA GLY A 95 -10.26 -32.95 -4.09
C GLY A 95 -11.31 -34.05 -3.94
N GLY A 96 -12.50 -33.69 -3.48
CA GLY A 96 -13.60 -34.64 -3.28
C GLY A 96 -14.06 -35.30 -4.57
N ILE A 97 -14.24 -34.52 -5.66
CA ILE A 97 -14.66 -35.07 -6.96
C ILE A 97 -13.56 -35.90 -7.59
N ILE A 98 -12.30 -35.45 -7.54
CA ILE A 98 -11.16 -36.23 -8.07
C ILE A 98 -11.02 -37.54 -7.29
N SER A 99 -11.09 -37.53 -5.96
CA SER A 99 -11.04 -38.74 -5.14
C SER A 99 -12.21 -39.69 -5.44
N LEU A 100 -13.43 -39.16 -5.60
CA LEU A 100 -14.60 -39.95 -5.97
C LEU A 100 -14.43 -40.61 -7.34
N LEU A 101 -14.00 -39.85 -8.36
CA LEU A 101 -13.72 -40.37 -9.70
C LEU A 101 -12.60 -41.42 -9.67
N PHE A 102 -11.55 -41.19 -8.89
CA PHE A 102 -10.45 -42.14 -8.74
C PHE A 102 -10.91 -43.46 -8.12
N LEU A 103 -11.69 -43.41 -7.04
CA LEU A 103 -12.28 -44.61 -6.43
C LEU A 103 -13.22 -45.34 -7.38
N LEU A 104 -14.03 -44.58 -8.12
CA LEU A 104 -14.94 -45.13 -9.11
C LEU A 104 -14.16 -45.86 -10.21
N TYR A 105 -13.17 -45.22 -10.83
CA TYR A 105 -12.38 -45.81 -11.92
C TYR A 105 -11.48 -46.96 -11.48
N SER A 106 -10.91 -46.90 -10.28
CA SER A 106 -10.10 -48.00 -9.74
C SER A 106 -10.92 -49.26 -9.42
N SER A 107 -12.23 -49.11 -9.22
CA SER A 107 -13.14 -50.22 -8.94
C SER A 107 -13.77 -50.86 -10.19
N MET A 108 -13.65 -50.23 -11.36
CA MET A 108 -14.30 -50.67 -12.60
C MET A 108 -13.53 -51.76 -13.34
N ARG A 109 -14.27 -52.66 -14.00
CA ARG A 109 -13.72 -53.60 -14.99
C ARG A 109 -14.14 -53.16 -16.38
N TYR A 110 -13.19 -52.60 -17.14
CA TYR A 110 -13.41 -51.98 -18.45
C TYR A 110 -13.83 -52.94 -19.58
N ASP A 111 -14.11 -54.20 -19.25
CA ASP A 111 -14.64 -55.21 -20.18
C ASP A 111 -16.18 -55.26 -20.18
N ASN A 112 -16.85 -54.55 -19.25
CA ASN A 112 -18.30 -54.51 -19.12
C ASN A 112 -18.89 -53.21 -19.72
N PRO A 113 -19.83 -53.27 -20.69
CA PRO A 113 -20.46 -52.07 -21.26
C PRO A 113 -21.21 -51.23 -20.23
N VAL A 114 -21.70 -51.84 -19.15
CA VAL A 114 -22.36 -51.12 -18.04
C VAL A 114 -21.36 -50.23 -17.29
N ASP A 115 -20.16 -50.74 -17.01
CA ASP A 115 -19.11 -50.00 -16.31
C ASP A 115 -18.62 -48.82 -17.17
N ILE A 116 -18.49 -49.04 -18.48
CA ILE A 116 -18.16 -47.98 -19.46
C ILE A 116 -19.24 -46.88 -19.45
N GLY A 117 -20.52 -47.25 -19.52
CA GLY A 117 -21.62 -46.28 -19.44
C GLY A 117 -21.64 -45.49 -18.13
N LEU A 118 -21.40 -46.17 -17.00
CA LEU A 118 -21.32 -45.56 -15.68
C LEU A 118 -20.15 -44.57 -15.58
N SER A 119 -18.99 -44.89 -16.18
CA SER A 119 -17.80 -44.02 -16.18
C SER A 119 -18.02 -42.71 -16.95
N ILE A 120 -18.69 -42.80 -18.11
CA ILE A 120 -19.00 -41.64 -18.95
C ILE A 120 -20.02 -40.76 -18.25
N GLY A 121 -21.07 -41.38 -17.67
CA GLY A 121 -22.08 -40.65 -16.88
C GLY A 121 -21.48 -39.93 -15.68
N ALA A 122 -20.61 -40.60 -14.91
CA ALA A 122 -19.92 -40.01 -13.78
C ALA A 122 -18.96 -38.88 -14.20
N SER A 123 -18.25 -39.04 -15.31
CA SER A 123 -17.40 -37.99 -15.89
C SER A 123 -18.21 -36.73 -16.20
N LEU A 124 -19.32 -36.89 -16.93
CA LEU A 124 -20.18 -35.77 -17.34
C LEU A 124 -20.80 -35.06 -16.13
N PHE A 125 -21.19 -35.83 -15.11
CA PHE A 125 -21.70 -35.29 -13.86
C PHE A 125 -20.63 -34.49 -13.08
N ALA A 126 -19.36 -34.93 -13.13
CA ALA A 126 -18.27 -34.29 -12.40
C ALA A 126 -17.82 -32.94 -13.00
N ILE A 127 -17.99 -32.73 -14.31
CA ILE A 127 -17.56 -31.51 -15.02
C ILE A 127 -17.97 -30.21 -14.33
N PRO A 128 -19.27 -29.95 -14.00
CA PRO A 128 -19.66 -28.70 -13.35
C PRO A 128 -18.97 -28.48 -12.00
N PHE A 129 -18.73 -29.54 -11.22
CA PHE A 129 -18.07 -29.44 -9.92
C PHE A 129 -16.56 -29.20 -10.04
N LEU A 130 -15.92 -29.79 -11.05
CA LEU A 130 -14.51 -29.52 -11.35
C LEU A 130 -14.32 -28.07 -11.81
N LEU A 131 -15.19 -27.58 -12.70
CA LEU A 131 -15.17 -26.19 -13.14
C LEU A 131 -15.39 -25.21 -11.99
N PHE A 132 -16.38 -25.49 -11.13
CA PHE A 132 -16.63 -24.68 -9.93
C PHE A 132 -15.45 -24.71 -8.95
N GLY A 133 -14.85 -25.89 -8.74
CA GLY A 133 -13.69 -26.05 -7.87
C GLY A 133 -12.48 -25.27 -8.36
N VAL A 134 -12.17 -25.34 -9.66
CA VAL A 134 -11.07 -24.57 -10.29
C VAL A 134 -11.33 -23.07 -10.19
N ALA A 135 -12.53 -22.60 -10.52
CA ALA A 135 -12.88 -21.19 -10.46
C ALA A 135 -12.79 -20.64 -9.02
N SER A 136 -13.33 -21.38 -8.05
CA SER A 136 -13.29 -20.99 -6.63
C SER A 136 -11.86 -20.98 -6.08
N LEU A 137 -11.06 -21.99 -6.44
CA LEU A 137 -9.66 -22.05 -6.02
C LEU A 137 -8.84 -20.94 -6.66
N GLY A 138 -9.11 -20.60 -7.93
CA GLY A 138 -8.51 -19.48 -8.64
C GLY A 138 -8.71 -18.17 -7.91
N ILE A 139 -9.96 -17.84 -7.55
CA ILE A 139 -10.30 -16.62 -6.77
C ILE A 139 -9.56 -16.61 -5.42
N GLY A 140 -9.50 -17.75 -4.73
CA GLY A 140 -8.78 -17.85 -3.47
C GLY A 140 -7.28 -17.59 -3.60
N ILE A 141 -6.62 -18.23 -4.57
CA ILE A 141 -5.18 -18.06 -4.86
C ILE A 141 -4.89 -16.62 -5.29
N GLU A 142 -5.73 -16.04 -6.16
CA GLU A 142 -5.61 -14.67 -6.60
C GLU A 142 -5.66 -13.70 -5.42
N GLY A 143 -6.62 -13.84 -4.51
CA GLY A 143 -6.68 -13.00 -3.31
C GLY A 143 -5.51 -13.19 -2.33
N PHE A 144 -4.79 -14.32 -2.39
CA PHE A 144 -3.55 -14.53 -1.62
C PHE A 144 -2.34 -13.79 -2.22
N ILE A 145 -2.26 -13.76 -3.55
CA ILE A 145 -1.14 -13.18 -4.32
C ILE A 145 -1.35 -11.67 -4.49
N ASN A 146 -2.57 -11.27 -4.82
CA ASN A 146 -3.02 -9.90 -5.03
C ASN A 146 -4.17 -9.59 -4.04
N PRO A 147 -3.86 -9.28 -2.77
CA PRO A 147 -4.88 -8.91 -1.80
C PRO A 147 -5.61 -7.65 -2.24
N ASP A 148 -6.94 -7.67 -2.15
CA ASP A 148 -7.80 -6.50 -2.37
C ASP A 148 -7.26 -5.30 -1.54
N THR A 149 -7.12 -4.15 -2.19
CA THR A 149 -6.77 -2.90 -1.52
C THR A 149 -7.93 -2.49 -0.62
N HIS A 150 -7.68 -2.34 0.68
CA HIS A 150 -8.71 -1.92 1.63
C HIS A 150 -8.63 -0.42 1.87
N GLU A 151 -7.40 0.10 1.90
CA GLU A 151 -7.16 1.51 2.12
C GLU A 151 -6.24 2.06 1.01
N GLN A 152 -6.65 3.18 0.42
CA GLN A 152 -5.78 4.01 -0.40
C GLN A 152 -5.26 5.16 0.47
N MET A 153 -3.95 5.32 0.52
CA MET A 153 -3.27 6.35 1.28
C MET A 153 -2.65 7.37 0.33
N LEU A 154 -3.07 8.63 0.43
CA LEU A 154 -2.41 9.75 -0.23
C LEU A 154 -1.45 10.41 0.75
N ILE A 155 -0.16 10.27 0.49
CA ILE A 155 0.90 10.93 1.22
C ILE A 155 1.29 12.21 0.46
N SER A 156 0.92 13.36 1.03
CA SER A 156 1.25 14.69 0.51
C SER A 156 2.37 15.32 1.33
N THR A 157 3.50 15.61 0.70
CA THR A 157 4.65 16.28 1.33
C THR A 157 4.66 17.76 0.97
N TRP A 158 4.62 18.63 1.98
CA TRP A 158 4.56 20.08 1.85
C TRP A 158 5.78 20.76 2.46
N LEU A 159 6.16 21.91 1.89
CA LEU A 159 7.29 22.75 2.28
C LEU A 159 6.84 24.16 2.61
N GLU A 160 7.12 24.62 3.82
CA GLU A 160 7.09 26.04 4.18
C GLU A 160 8.51 26.61 4.13
N ARG A 161 8.87 27.24 3.00
CA ARG A 161 10.24 27.73 2.73
C ARG A 161 10.75 28.74 3.76
N SER A 162 9.90 29.63 4.24
CA SER A 162 10.27 30.70 5.18
C SER A 162 10.80 30.16 6.52
N LYS A 163 10.32 28.99 6.93
CA LYS A 163 10.72 28.32 8.17
C LYS A 163 11.66 27.13 7.95
N GLY A 164 11.90 26.74 6.69
CA GLY A 164 12.60 25.50 6.37
C GLY A 164 11.87 24.26 6.93
N LEU A 165 10.54 24.30 6.98
CA LEU A 165 9.72 23.23 7.58
C LEU A 165 9.12 22.35 6.48
N ILE A 166 9.34 21.05 6.58
CA ILE A 166 8.72 20.04 5.73
C ILE A 166 7.76 19.22 6.59
N ILE A 167 6.56 19.01 6.09
CA ILE A 167 5.57 18.12 6.71
C ILE A 167 5.05 17.11 5.70
N ALA A 168 4.71 15.92 6.17
CA ALA A 168 3.99 14.95 5.36
C ALA A 168 2.64 14.62 6.00
N ILE A 169 1.60 14.73 5.21
CA ILE A 169 0.22 14.46 5.58
C ILE A 169 -0.21 13.18 4.89
N ASN A 170 -0.85 12.28 5.64
CA ASN A 170 -1.45 11.07 5.11
C ASN A 170 -2.97 11.18 5.16
N ASP A 171 -3.59 11.16 3.99
CA ASP A 171 -5.03 11.08 3.82
C ASP A 171 -5.38 9.62 3.48
N VAL A 172 -6.18 8.97 4.33
CA VAL A 172 -6.52 7.56 4.17
C VAL A 172 -7.98 7.44 3.73
N TYR A 173 -8.19 6.81 2.59
CA TYR A 173 -9.49 6.50 2.01
C TYR A 173 -9.75 4.99 2.12
N ASP A 174 -10.78 4.61 2.87
CA ASP A 174 -11.28 3.24 2.91
C ASP A 174 -12.17 3.00 1.69
N VAL A 175 -11.71 2.13 0.80
CA VAL A 175 -12.39 1.81 -0.47
C VAL A 175 -13.64 0.96 -0.21
N LYS A 176 -13.64 0.15 0.84
CA LYS A 176 -14.77 -0.73 1.19
C LYS A 176 -15.91 0.04 1.82
N GLU A 177 -15.58 0.96 2.73
CA GLU A 177 -16.56 1.76 3.47
C GLU A 177 -16.94 3.06 2.73
N ASP A 178 -16.28 3.41 1.60
CA ASP A 178 -16.40 4.68 0.86
C ASP A 178 -16.30 5.88 1.82
N PHE A 179 -15.25 5.87 2.65
CA PHE A 179 -15.07 6.85 3.71
C PHE A 179 -13.61 7.29 3.87
N PHE A 180 -13.39 8.58 4.12
CA PHE A 180 -12.08 9.13 4.46
C PHE A 180 -11.88 9.15 5.97
N HIS A 181 -10.83 8.49 6.43
CA HIS A 181 -10.37 8.69 7.80
C HIS A 181 -9.83 10.11 8.00
N GLU A 182 -9.76 10.53 9.26
CA GLU A 182 -9.10 11.78 9.63
C GLU A 182 -7.65 11.77 9.17
N SER A 183 -7.24 12.82 8.44
CA SER A 183 -5.88 13.04 7.97
C SER A 183 -4.90 12.98 9.13
N LYS A 184 -3.70 12.45 8.89
CA LYS A 184 -2.68 12.29 9.93
C LYS A 184 -1.36 12.94 9.51
N LEU A 185 -0.80 13.76 10.39
CA LEU A 185 0.58 14.22 10.26
C LEU A 185 1.53 13.03 10.46
N MET A 186 2.20 12.58 9.40
CA MET A 186 3.14 11.46 9.46
C MET A 186 4.47 11.86 10.08
N PHE A 187 5.01 12.98 9.60
CA PHE A 187 6.24 13.56 10.13
C PHE A 187 6.28 15.06 9.88
N SER A 188 7.10 15.73 10.68
CA SER A 188 7.49 17.13 10.49
C SER A 188 8.97 17.27 10.75
N VAL A 189 9.71 17.90 9.85
CA VAL A 189 11.15 18.08 9.96
C VAL A 189 11.53 19.49 9.53
N TYR A 190 12.40 20.11 10.31
CA TYR A 190 13.08 21.34 9.91
C TYR A 190 14.38 20.96 9.21
N TYR A 191 14.66 21.60 8.08
CA TYR A 191 15.92 21.44 7.36
C TYR A 191 16.67 22.76 7.27
N THR A 192 17.98 22.64 7.10
CA THR A 192 18.93 23.72 6.92
C THR A 192 19.77 23.48 5.67
N SER A 193 20.40 24.53 5.14
CA SER A 193 21.28 24.41 3.96
C SER A 193 22.50 23.50 4.19
N SER A 194 22.87 23.24 5.46
CA SER A 194 23.94 22.31 5.83
C SER A 194 23.51 20.84 5.85
N ASP A 195 22.21 20.55 5.77
CA ASP A 195 21.72 19.18 5.72
C ASP A 195 21.97 18.55 4.36
N THR A 196 21.81 17.23 4.27
CA THR A 196 22.12 16.48 3.06
C THR A 196 20.99 15.50 2.73
N ILE A 197 20.82 15.19 1.46
CA ILE A 197 19.90 14.13 1.01
C ILE A 197 20.70 12.87 0.73
N ARG A 198 20.18 11.73 1.16
CA ARG A 198 20.75 10.40 0.89
C ARG A 198 19.67 9.38 0.62
N ILE A 199 20.08 8.30 -0.04
CA ILE A 199 19.26 7.11 -0.21
C ILE A 199 19.83 5.99 0.65
N TYR A 200 19.07 5.46 1.60
CA TYR A 200 19.44 4.26 2.34
C TYR A 200 18.81 3.05 1.67
N SER A 201 19.64 2.06 1.33
CA SER A 201 19.28 0.91 0.50
C SER A 201 19.49 -0.37 1.28
N GLU A 202 18.39 -0.99 1.70
CA GLU A 202 18.36 -2.28 2.37
C GLU A 202 18.16 -3.37 1.34
N ARG A 203 19.08 -4.34 1.30
CA ARG A 203 18.99 -5.44 0.34
C ARG A 203 17.86 -6.40 0.72
N PRO A 204 17.17 -6.98 -0.27
CA PRO A 204 16.29 -8.09 0.00
C PRO A 204 17.10 -9.22 0.63
N TYR A 205 16.52 -9.84 1.65
CA TYR A 205 17.11 -10.96 2.35
C TYR A 205 16.10 -12.10 2.37
N SER A 206 16.51 -13.25 1.84
CA SER A 206 15.75 -14.49 1.94
C SER A 206 16.59 -15.50 2.70
N ASP A 207 16.17 -15.82 3.91
CA ASP A 207 16.71 -16.96 4.63
C ASP A 207 15.84 -18.18 4.35
N PHE A 208 16.37 -19.09 3.54
CA PHE A 208 15.69 -20.32 3.16
C PHE A 208 15.44 -21.24 4.37
N ASP A 209 16.28 -21.17 5.40
CA ASP A 209 16.17 -22.06 6.57
C ASP A 209 15.15 -21.54 7.59
N SER A 210 14.98 -20.21 7.70
CA SER A 210 13.99 -19.60 8.62
C SER A 210 12.67 -19.19 7.94
N GLY A 211 12.59 -19.27 6.61
CA GLY A 211 11.41 -18.84 5.85
C GLY A 211 11.15 -17.34 5.90
N VAL A 212 12.10 -16.54 6.41
CA VAL A 212 11.97 -15.09 6.53
C VAL A 212 12.43 -14.45 5.22
N ASN A 213 11.46 -13.89 4.49
CA ASN A 213 11.71 -13.07 3.31
C ASN A 213 11.48 -11.59 3.65
N ARG A 214 12.54 -10.78 3.56
CA ARG A 214 12.45 -9.32 3.59
C ARG A 214 12.64 -8.79 2.17
N PRO A 215 11.67 -8.04 1.62
CA PRO A 215 11.76 -7.52 0.25
C PRO A 215 12.85 -6.44 0.08
N GLY A 216 13.45 -5.95 1.17
CA GLY A 216 14.37 -4.82 1.16
C GLY A 216 13.66 -3.53 0.76
N GLY A 217 14.44 -2.45 0.59
CA GLY A 217 13.86 -1.16 0.22
C GLY A 217 14.89 -0.06 0.01
N ARG A 218 14.43 1.06 -0.55
CA ARG A 218 15.17 2.31 -0.65
C ARG A 218 14.41 3.43 0.03
N SER A 219 15.07 4.11 0.95
CA SER A 219 14.51 5.26 1.67
C SER A 219 15.27 6.51 1.29
N VAL A 220 14.58 7.51 0.73
CA VAL A 220 15.13 8.85 0.50
C VAL A 220 14.98 9.63 1.79
N CYS A 221 16.09 10.12 2.35
CA CYS A 221 16.14 10.72 3.68
C CYS A 221 16.87 12.06 3.68
N ILE A 222 16.48 12.94 4.62
CA ILE A 222 17.28 14.10 5.03
C ILE A 222 18.17 13.67 6.20
N CYS A 223 19.46 13.99 6.12
CA CYS A 223 20.47 13.69 7.14
C CYS A 223 21.09 14.99 7.64
N LYS A 224 21.35 15.09 8.95
CA LYS A 224 21.97 16.27 9.54
C LYS A 224 23.38 16.48 9.01
N GLY A 225 23.75 17.73 8.75
CA GLY A 225 25.12 18.09 8.37
C GLY A 225 26.15 17.54 9.36
N GLY A 226 27.10 16.73 8.86
CA GLY A 226 28.22 16.19 9.63
C GLY A 226 28.03 14.81 10.24
N ASP A 227 26.80 14.28 10.33
CA ASP A 227 26.56 12.90 10.79
C ASP A 227 26.05 12.02 9.64
N MET A 228 26.90 11.12 9.16
CA MET A 228 26.58 10.20 8.08
C MET A 228 25.69 9.02 8.50
N SER A 229 25.45 8.87 9.81
CA SER A 229 24.84 7.68 10.40
C SER A 229 23.39 7.87 10.86
N SER A 230 22.95 9.11 11.09
CA SER A 230 21.60 9.42 11.57
C SER A 230 20.74 10.10 10.49
N SER A 231 19.71 9.39 10.02
CA SER A 231 18.65 10.00 9.23
C SER A 231 17.71 10.79 10.16
N VAL A 232 17.33 11.99 9.73
CA VAL A 232 16.44 12.89 10.49
C VAL A 232 14.98 12.62 10.13
N ALA A 233 14.72 12.39 8.85
CA ALA A 233 13.39 12.09 8.33
C ALA A 233 13.48 11.27 7.03
N VAL A 234 12.51 10.37 6.85
CA VAL A 234 12.33 9.61 5.60
C VAL A 234 11.30 10.35 4.75
N LEU A 235 11.74 10.95 3.65
CA LEU A 235 10.88 11.70 2.72
C LEU A 235 10.07 10.79 1.80
N ALA A 236 10.63 9.63 1.46
CA ALA A 236 10.00 8.68 0.55
C ALA A 236 10.58 7.28 0.72
N LYS A 237 9.74 6.26 0.55
CA LYS A 237 10.15 4.86 0.46
C LYS A 237 9.86 4.32 -0.93
N TYR A 238 10.70 3.40 -1.37
CA TYR A 238 10.64 2.70 -2.64
C TYR A 238 11.03 1.24 -2.43
N SER A 239 10.56 0.34 -3.29
CA SER A 239 11.05 -1.04 -3.26
C SER A 239 12.51 -1.12 -3.75
N PHE A 240 13.19 -2.21 -3.42
CA PHE A 240 14.57 -2.45 -3.84
C PHE A 240 14.76 -2.61 -5.37
N ALA A 241 13.70 -2.69 -6.17
CA ALA A 241 13.82 -2.63 -7.63
C ALA A 241 13.94 -1.19 -8.16
N HIS A 242 13.33 -0.21 -7.47
CA HIS A 242 13.13 1.14 -7.98
C HIS A 242 14.31 2.09 -7.72
N LYS A 243 15.51 1.73 -8.20
CA LYS A 243 16.72 2.55 -8.02
C LYS A 243 16.66 3.88 -8.78
N GLY A 244 16.25 3.86 -10.04
CA GLY A 244 16.15 5.05 -10.90
C GLY A 244 15.20 6.10 -10.32
N PRO A 245 13.93 5.75 -10.04
CA PRO A 245 12.96 6.67 -9.46
C PRO A 245 13.41 7.25 -8.11
N ALA A 246 13.97 6.42 -7.22
CA ALA A 246 14.48 6.90 -5.93
C ALA A 246 15.63 7.91 -6.09
N LYS A 247 16.53 7.68 -7.05
CA LYS A 247 17.63 8.59 -7.37
C LYS A 247 17.13 9.91 -7.96
N GLN A 248 16.17 9.85 -8.88
CA GLN A 248 15.61 11.04 -9.50
C GLN A 248 14.94 11.95 -8.47
N LEU A 249 14.08 11.37 -7.62
CA LEU A 249 13.43 12.13 -6.55
C LEU A 249 14.43 12.76 -5.57
N ALA A 250 15.50 12.04 -5.21
CA ALA A 250 16.54 12.60 -4.34
C ALA A 250 17.26 13.81 -4.96
N ILE A 251 17.44 13.80 -6.30
CA ILE A 251 17.99 14.94 -7.05
C ILE A 251 16.99 16.09 -7.09
N ASP A 252 15.70 15.79 -7.28
CA ASP A 252 14.66 16.81 -7.37
C ASP A 252 14.50 17.53 -6.02
N TYR A 253 14.39 16.78 -4.92
CA TYR A 253 14.44 17.36 -3.57
C TYR A 253 15.72 18.15 -3.30
N SER A 254 16.88 17.71 -3.81
CA SER A 254 18.15 18.43 -3.64
C SER A 254 18.11 19.82 -4.29
N LYS A 255 17.51 19.91 -5.48
CA LYS A 255 17.32 21.18 -6.19
C LYS A 255 16.29 22.05 -5.51
N GLU A 256 15.14 21.49 -5.13
CA GLU A 256 14.02 22.25 -4.55
C GLU A 256 14.35 22.80 -3.16
N LEU A 257 15.00 22.00 -2.33
CA LEU A 257 15.38 22.35 -0.97
C LEU A 257 16.71 23.13 -0.91
N GLY A 258 17.51 23.11 -1.98
CA GLY A 258 18.82 23.74 -2.01
C GLY A 258 19.86 23.06 -1.10
N ILE A 259 19.70 21.76 -0.84
CA ILE A 259 20.61 20.95 -0.01
C ILE A 259 21.32 19.89 -0.85
N PRO A 260 22.59 19.57 -0.59
CA PRO A 260 23.36 18.63 -1.41
C PRO A 260 22.87 17.18 -1.31
N PHE A 261 22.72 16.53 -2.47
CA PHE A 261 22.55 15.07 -2.56
C PHE A 261 23.90 14.35 -2.54
N LEU A 262 24.10 13.43 -1.57
CA LEU A 262 25.36 12.71 -1.37
C LEU A 262 25.37 11.26 -1.91
N GLY A 263 24.28 10.81 -2.54
CA GLY A 263 24.21 9.47 -3.14
C GLY A 263 23.49 8.41 -2.29
N GLU A 264 23.73 7.15 -2.65
CA GLU A 264 23.11 5.96 -2.05
C GLU A 264 24.08 5.25 -1.10
N VAL A 265 23.62 4.97 0.12
CA VAL A 265 24.30 4.20 1.17
C VAL A 265 23.61 2.85 1.29
N LYS A 266 24.38 1.76 1.24
CA LYS A 266 23.86 0.41 1.46
C LYS A 266 23.80 0.13 2.95
N THR A 267 22.62 -0.22 3.45
CA THR A 267 22.41 -0.70 4.82
C THR A 267 22.49 -2.22 4.84
N LYS A 268 22.92 -2.78 5.98
CA LYS A 268 22.97 -4.23 6.19
C LYS A 268 21.56 -4.77 6.38
#